data_AF-A0A8B3JIJ7-F1
#
_entry.id   AF-A0A8B3JIJ7-F1
#
_cell.length_a   1.000
_cell.length_b   1.000
_cell.length_c   1.000
_cell.angle_alpha   90.00
_cell.angle_beta   90.00
_cell.angle_gamma   90.00
#
_symmetry.space_group_name_H-M   'P 1'
#
loop_
_entity.id
_entity.type
_entity.pdbx_description
1 polymer ?
#
loop_
_entity_poly.entity_id
_entity_poly.type
_entity_poly.pdbx_seq_one_letter_code
_entity_poly.pdbx_strand_id
1 'polypeptide(L)'
;MNGLTLEISSAAIELIKKHQGLSLEKYRDEHGLWVIGYGHVIRDREQFHGPVTPLEADALLHEDIRLCEALLRENVTRPLTQQQHDTLVMMMFSFGEIPSLPEAIFQAVARV
;
A
#
# COMPACT_ATOMS: atom_id res chain seq x y z
N MET A 1 8.02 -15.96 22.06
CA MET A 1 6.82 -16.28 21.26
C MET A 1 7.17 -15.95 19.83
N ASN A 2 7.16 -16.94 18.93
CA ASN A 2 7.54 -16.73 17.53
C ASN A 2 6.50 -15.83 16.88
N GLY A 3 6.79 -14.53 16.83
CA GLY A 3 5.89 -13.51 16.31
C GLY A 3 5.74 -13.70 14.80
N LEU A 4 4.73 -14.45 14.40
CA LEU A 4 4.28 -14.48 13.01
C LEU A 4 3.98 -13.03 12.63
N THR A 5 4.81 -12.49 11.74
CA THR A 5 4.52 -11.21 11.11
C THR A 5 3.30 -11.44 10.23
N LEU A 6 2.25 -10.65 10.42
CA LEU A 6 1.09 -10.67 9.54
C LEU A 6 1.51 -10.15 8.18
N GLU A 7 1.07 -10.83 7.14
CA GLU A 7 1.22 -10.42 5.75
C GLU A 7 -0.18 -10.26 5.17
N ILE A 8 -0.38 -9.31 4.25
CA ILE A 8 -1.67 -9.07 3.62
C ILE A 8 -2.17 -10.33 2.89
N SER A 9 -3.47 -10.61 3.00
CA SER A 9 -4.06 -11.72 2.27
C SER A 9 -4.11 -11.46 0.76
N SER A 10 -4.06 -12.54 -0.03
CA SER A 10 -4.24 -12.47 -1.49
C SER A 10 -5.58 -11.85 -1.89
N ALA A 11 -6.65 -12.11 -1.12
CA ALA A 11 -7.96 -11.53 -1.36
C ALA A 11 -7.94 -10.00 -1.20
N ALA A 12 -7.24 -9.47 -0.19
CA ALA A 12 -7.08 -8.03 -0.01
C ALA A 12 -6.21 -7.40 -1.09
N ILE A 13 -5.15 -8.07 -1.56
CA ILE A 13 -4.36 -7.63 -2.71
C ILE A 13 -5.23 -7.46 -3.95
N GLU A 14 -6.08 -8.44 -4.27
CA GLU A 14 -6.97 -8.36 -5.44
C GLU A 14 -8.00 -7.22 -5.31
N LEU A 15 -8.44 -6.91 -4.09
CA LEU A 15 -9.29 -5.74 -3.84
C LEU A 15 -8.53 -4.42 -4.07
N ILE A 16 -7.27 -4.32 -3.63
CA ILE A 16 -6.42 -3.14 -3.89
C ILE A 16 -6.26 -2.95 -5.39
N LYS A 17 -5.88 -4.01 -6.13
CA LYS A 17 -5.74 -3.95 -7.59
C LYS A 17 -7.02 -3.46 -8.27
N LYS A 18 -8.16 -3.97 -7.84
CA LYS A 18 -9.48 -3.59 -8.39
C LYS A 18 -9.81 -2.13 -8.12
N HIS A 19 -9.51 -1.61 -6.92
CA HIS A 19 -9.81 -0.22 -6.56
C HIS A 19 -8.86 0.77 -7.22
N GLN A 20 -7.56 0.47 -7.28
CA GLN A 20 -6.57 1.37 -7.89
C GLN A 20 -6.64 1.37 -9.42
N GLY A 21 -6.97 0.22 -10.02
CA GLY A 21 -6.82 0.03 -11.46
C GLY A 21 -5.36 -0.11 -11.88
N LEU A 22 -5.13 -0.58 -13.11
CA LEU A 22 -3.81 -0.82 -13.66
C LEU A 22 -3.49 0.19 -14.76
N SER A 23 -2.39 0.91 -14.61
CA SER A 23 -1.76 1.68 -15.69
C SER A 23 -0.38 1.12 -16.02
N LEU A 24 -0.21 0.59 -17.23
CA LEU A 24 1.10 0.11 -17.68
C LEU A 24 2.03 1.27 -18.07
N GLU A 25 1.47 2.41 -18.45
CA GLU A 25 2.22 3.62 -18.74
C GLU A 25 2.23 4.56 -17.53
N LYS A 26 3.32 5.32 -17.37
CA LYS A 26 3.34 6.37 -16.36
C LYS A 26 2.45 7.53 -16.77
N TYR A 27 1.71 8.07 -15.82
CA TYR A 27 0.88 9.27 -16.02
C TYR A 27 1.04 10.23 -14.84
N ARG A 28 0.54 11.45 -14.99
CA ARG A 28 0.43 12.41 -13.88
C ARG A 28 -0.94 12.26 -13.25
N ASP A 29 -0.98 12.03 -11.94
CA ASP A 29 -2.25 11.99 -11.19
C ASP A 29 -2.83 13.41 -10.98
N GLU A 30 -3.93 13.50 -10.23
CA GLU A 30 -4.60 14.78 -9.93
C GLU A 30 -3.77 15.74 -9.05
N HIS A 31 -2.77 15.21 -8.34
CA HIS A 31 -1.82 15.98 -7.53
C HIS A 31 -0.56 16.36 -8.33
N GLY A 32 -0.47 15.93 -9.59
CA GLY A 32 0.67 16.18 -10.46
C GLY A 32 1.88 15.32 -10.13
N LEU A 33 1.73 14.16 -9.50
CA LEU A 33 2.78 13.18 -9.24
C LEU A 33 2.89 12.18 -10.40
N TRP A 34 4.11 11.72 -10.70
CA TRP A 34 4.29 10.65 -11.67
C TRP A 34 3.95 9.30 -11.03
N VAL A 35 2.97 8.60 -11.59
CA VAL A 35 2.49 7.31 -11.08
C VAL A 35 2.48 6.25 -12.18
N ILE A 36 2.62 4.97 -11.81
CA ILE A 36 2.58 3.81 -12.71
C ILE A 36 2.05 2.56 -11.98
N GLY A 37 1.65 1.52 -12.71
CA GLY A 37 1.14 0.27 -12.13
C GLY A 37 -0.18 0.48 -11.41
N TYR A 38 -0.28 -0.01 -10.18
CA TYR A 38 -1.44 0.13 -9.29
C TYR A 38 -1.35 1.39 -8.41
N GLY A 39 -1.03 2.53 -9.02
CA GLY A 39 -0.89 3.81 -8.31
C GLY A 39 0.45 4.02 -7.60
N HIS A 40 1.50 3.29 -8.01
CA HIS A 40 2.85 3.45 -7.47
C HIS A 40 3.42 4.83 -7.84
N VAL A 41 3.76 5.64 -6.85
CA VAL A 41 4.41 6.95 -7.04
C VAL A 41 5.89 6.74 -7.37
N ILE A 42 6.29 7.17 -8.57
CA ILE A 42 7.67 7.06 -9.05
C ILE A 42 8.57 7.99 -8.25
N ARG A 43 9.54 7.42 -7.54
CA ARG A 43 10.52 8.11 -6.70
C ARG A 43 11.72 8.56 -7.54
N ASP A 44 12.49 9.53 -7.05
CA ASP A 44 13.59 10.17 -7.79
C ASP A 44 14.66 9.21 -8.38
N ARG A 45 14.80 8.01 -7.83
CA ARG A 45 15.78 7.01 -8.28
C ARG A 45 15.21 5.96 -9.23
N GLU A 46 13.90 5.91 -9.38
CA GLU A 46 13.21 4.95 -10.25
C GLU A 46 13.08 5.54 -11.65
N GLN A 47 13.50 4.77 -12.67
CA GLN A 47 13.46 5.22 -14.05
C GLN A 47 12.70 4.21 -14.91
N PHE A 48 11.55 4.66 -15.43
CA PHE A 48 10.74 3.91 -16.37
C PHE A 48 10.85 4.54 -17.76
N HIS A 49 11.48 3.80 -18.67
CA HIS A 49 11.77 4.21 -20.06
C HIS A 49 10.67 3.80 -21.05
N GLY A 50 9.68 3.03 -20.59
CA GLY A 50 8.54 2.56 -21.38
C GLY A 50 7.45 1.99 -20.46
N PRO A 51 6.40 1.37 -21.04
CA PRO A 51 5.38 0.70 -20.27
C PRO A 51 5.94 -0.46 -19.46
N VAL A 52 5.41 -0.68 -18.26
CA VAL A 52 5.68 -1.89 -17.48
C VAL A 52 4.78 -3.04 -17.95
N THR A 53 5.19 -4.26 -17.66
CA THR A 53 4.36 -5.46 -17.76
C THR A 53 3.42 -5.58 -16.56
N PRO A 54 2.32 -6.35 -16.67
CA PRO A 54 1.48 -6.65 -15.50
C PRO A 54 2.26 -7.27 -14.33
N LEU A 55 3.26 -8.12 -14.62
CA LEU A 55 4.11 -8.73 -13.61
C LEU A 55 4.98 -7.70 -12.88
N GLU A 56 5.52 -6.72 -13.61
CA GLU A 56 6.28 -5.61 -13.01
C GLU A 56 5.37 -4.70 -12.19
N ALA A 57 4.14 -4.43 -12.64
CA ALA A 57 3.16 -3.68 -11.87
C ALA A 57 2.75 -4.42 -10.57
N ASP A 58 2.59 -5.75 -10.62
CA ASP A 58 2.39 -6.58 -9.44
C ASP A 58 3.59 -6.50 -8.48
N ALA A 59 4.81 -6.54 -9.00
CA ALA A 59 6.02 -6.42 -8.19
C ALA A 59 6.12 -5.07 -7.46
N LEU A 60 5.78 -3.97 -8.15
CA LEU A 60 5.70 -2.63 -7.56
C LEU A 60 4.64 -2.56 -6.45
N LEU A 61 3.44 -3.10 -6.70
CA LEU A 61 2.38 -3.17 -5.69
C LEU A 61 2.83 -3.95 -4.44
N HIS A 62 3.52 -5.08 -4.63
CA HIS A 62 4.06 -5.84 -3.51
C HIS A 62 5.15 -5.08 -2.75
N GLU A 63 5.92 -4.22 -3.40
CA GLU A 63 6.88 -3.33 -2.74
C GLU A 63 6.19 -2.28 -1.87
N ASP A 64 5.17 -1.62 -2.41
CA ASP A 64 4.40 -0.62 -1.67
C ASP A 64 3.64 -1.24 -0.49
N ILE A 65 3.12 -2.46 -0.65
CA ILE A 65 2.53 -3.25 0.45
C ILE A 65 3.56 -3.50 1.55
N ARG A 66 4.79 -3.93 1.20
CA ARG A 66 5.84 -4.18 2.21
C ARG A 66 6.18 -2.92 2.99
N LEU A 67 6.16 -1.75 2.35
CA LEU A 67 6.35 -0.46 3.03
C LEU A 67 5.18 -0.18 3.98
N CYS A 68 3.94 -0.43 3.57
CA CYS A 68 2.77 -0.29 4.44
C CYS A 68 2.86 -1.21 5.66
N GLU A 69 3.21 -2.49 5.47
CA GLU A 69 3.36 -3.47 6.55
C GLU A 69 4.52 -3.13 7.50
N ALA A 70 5.61 -2.57 6.98
CA ALA A 70 6.69 -2.03 7.83
C ALA A 70 6.17 -0.88 8.72
N LEU A 71 5.44 0.08 8.14
CA LEU A 71 4.84 1.17 8.89
C LEU A 71 3.84 0.68 9.94
N LEU A 72 3.00 -0.31 9.61
CA LEU A 72 2.08 -0.90 10.58
C LEU A 72 2.83 -1.57 11.74
N ARG A 73 3.90 -2.32 11.46
CA ARG A 73 4.74 -2.95 12.51
C ARG A 73 5.40 -1.92 13.43
N GLU A 74 5.82 -0.78 12.87
CA GLU A 74 6.47 0.28 13.64
C GLU A 74 5.49 1.06 14.51
N ASN A 75 4.24 1.24 14.05
CA ASN A 75 3.29 2.16 14.69
C ASN A 75 2.16 1.46 15.48
N VAL A 76 1.87 0.18 15.21
CA VAL A 76 0.81 -0.57 15.88
C VAL A 76 1.40 -1.52 16.92
N THR A 77 1.25 -1.15 18.18
CA THR A 77 1.79 -1.91 19.33
C THR A 77 0.84 -2.97 19.88
N ARG A 78 -0.44 -2.94 19.47
CA ARG A 78 -1.45 -3.94 19.86
C ARG A 78 -1.47 -5.09 18.85
N PRO A 79 -1.70 -6.34 19.28
CA PRO A 79 -1.91 -7.45 18.36
C PRO A 79 -3.09 -7.17 17.42
N LEU A 80 -2.90 -7.43 16.14
CA LEU A 80 -3.94 -7.34 15.12
C LEU A 80 -4.43 -8.75 14.76
N THR A 81 -5.70 -8.86 14.38
CA THR A 81 -6.17 -10.01 13.60
C THR A 81 -5.77 -9.83 12.13
N GLN A 82 -5.74 -10.92 11.36
CA GLN A 82 -5.49 -10.86 9.90
C GLN A 82 -6.43 -9.88 9.20
N GLN A 83 -7.72 -9.88 9.56
CA GLN A 83 -8.71 -8.98 8.97
C GLN A 83 -8.44 -7.50 9.28
N GLN A 84 -8.00 -7.20 10.52
CA GLN A 84 -7.62 -5.84 10.89
C GLN A 84 -6.36 -5.39 10.15
N HIS A 85 -5.38 -6.28 10.02
CA HIS A 85 -4.17 -6.03 9.24
C HIS A 85 -4.50 -5.72 7.77
N ASP A 86 -5.26 -6.59 7.10
CA ASP A 86 -5.68 -6.40 5.70
C ASP A 86 -6.42 -5.07 5.51
N THR A 87 -7.33 -4.75 6.45
CA THR A 87 -8.11 -3.52 6.41
C THR A 87 -7.22 -2.28 6.52
N LEU A 88 -6.25 -2.29 7.43
CA LEU A 88 -5.32 -1.18 7.60
C LEU A 88 -4.45 -0.97 6.37
N VAL A 89 -3.92 -2.04 5.76
CA VAL A 89 -3.16 -1.91 4.51
C VAL A 89 -4.04 -1.37 3.39
N MET A 90 -5.25 -1.90 3.19
CA MET A 90 -6.18 -1.37 2.17
C MET A 90 -6.55 0.11 2.39
N MET A 91 -6.69 0.53 3.66
CA MET A 91 -6.93 1.94 4.00
C MET A 91 -5.75 2.82 3.59
N MET A 92 -4.50 2.38 3.81
CA MET A 92 -3.31 3.14 3.39
C MET A 92 -3.25 3.36 1.88
N PHE A 93 -3.77 2.43 1.07
CA PHE A 93 -3.90 2.61 -0.39
C PHE A 93 -5.06 3.53 -0.80
N SER A 94 -6.08 3.69 0.06
CA SER A 94 -7.22 4.57 -0.19
C SER A 94 -6.91 6.05 0.06
N PHE A 95 -5.94 6.35 0.92
CA PHE A 95 -5.49 7.71 1.23
C PHE A 95 -4.14 7.94 0.57
N GLY A 96 -4.16 8.40 -0.69
CA GLY A 96 -2.96 8.75 -1.43
C GLY A 96 -2.06 9.71 -0.64
N GLU A 97 -0.80 9.32 -0.49
CA GLU A 97 0.25 9.93 0.33
C GLU A 97 -0.01 9.92 1.85
N ILE A 98 0.92 9.30 2.59
CA ILE A 98 1.01 9.46 4.04
C ILE A 98 2.31 10.25 4.34
N PRO A 99 2.29 11.59 4.33
CA PRO A 99 3.45 12.40 4.76
C PRO A 99 3.64 12.37 6.29
N SER A 100 2.63 11.90 7.02
CA SER A 100 2.62 11.65 8.45
C SER A 100 1.43 10.75 8.68
N LEU A 101 1.55 9.63 9.38
CA LEU A 101 0.42 8.83 9.89
C LEU A 101 -0.30 9.67 10.95
N PRO A 102 -1.27 10.54 10.63
CA PRO A 102 -1.59 11.65 11.50
C PRO A 102 -2.85 11.27 12.27
N GLU A 103 -2.69 10.75 13.48
CA GLU A 103 -3.76 10.64 14.50
C GLU A 103 -4.91 9.62 14.24
N ALA A 104 -5.25 9.32 12.99
CA ALA A 104 -6.44 8.53 12.64
C ALA A 104 -6.29 7.02 12.89
N ILE A 105 -5.08 6.45 12.74
CA ILE A 105 -4.79 5.06 13.12
C ILE A 105 -4.94 4.86 14.64
N PHE A 106 -4.63 5.89 15.44
CA PHE A 106 -4.80 5.87 16.89
C PHE A 106 -6.29 5.73 17.32
N GLN A 107 -7.23 6.22 16.50
CA GLN A 107 -8.67 6.13 16.79
C GLN A 107 -9.33 4.84 16.27
N ALA A 108 -8.83 4.27 15.17
CA ALA A 108 -9.43 3.08 14.55
C ALA A 108 -9.27 1.80 15.40
N VAL A 109 -8.17 1.68 16.17
CA VAL A 109 -7.93 0.54 17.07
C VAL A 109 -8.42 0.80 18.51
N ALA A 110 -8.78 2.04 18.85
CA ALA A 110 -9.17 2.41 20.21
C ALA A 110 -10.64 2.14 20.56
N ARG A 111 -11.49 1.73 19.60
CA ARG A 111 -12.94 1.53 19.81
C ARG A 111 -13.51 0.18 19.37
N VAL A 112 -12.68 -0.84 19.18
CA VAL A 112 -13.14 -2.24 19.04
C VAL A 112 -12.70 -3.04 20.25
#